data_AF-X1DU35-F1
#
_entry.id   AF-X1DU35-F1
#
_cell.length_a   1.000
_cell.length_b   1.000
_cell.length_c   1.000
_cell.angle_alpha   90.00
_cell.angle_beta   90.00
_cell.angle_gamma   90.00
#
_symmetry.space_group_name_H-M   'P 1'
#
loop_
_entity.id
_entity.type
_entity.pdbx_description
1 polymer ?
#
loop_
_entity_poly.entity_id
_entity_poly.type
_entity_poly.pdbx_seq_one_letter_code
_entity_poly.pdbx_strand_id
1 'polypeptide(L)'
;MKIQKEIRNKLRLLTHPLVTKMIKNEKEILIDAIRTLKDLGYHLDNYQAFSMSRSGQKIVAMTKEDIWCMVPFTLASIFVLLLVTYLPFITTFLF
;
A
#
# COMPACT_ATOMS: atom_id res chain seq x y z
N MET A 1 5.60 -33.05 19.69
CA MET A 1 5.11 -31.67 19.95
C MET A 1 6.23 -30.64 20.23
N LYS A 2 7.35 -31.01 20.87
CA LYS A 2 8.46 -30.07 21.24
C LYS A 2 9.16 -29.44 20.02
N ILE A 3 9.52 -30.24 19.02
CA ILE A 3 10.20 -29.81 17.78
C ILE A 3 9.35 -28.81 16.97
N GLN A 4 8.05 -29.08 16.83
CA GLN A 4 7.14 -28.17 16.12
C GLN A 4 7.06 -26.78 16.77
N LYS A 5 7.17 -26.70 18.10
CA LYS A 5 7.15 -25.43 18.84
C LYS A 5 8.46 -24.65 18.64
N GLU A 6 9.60 -25.32 18.64
CA GLU A 6 10.91 -24.70 18.38
C GLU A 6 11.02 -24.16 16.96
N ILE A 7 10.63 -24.95 15.97
CA ILE A 7 10.61 -24.54 14.57
C ILE A 7 9.73 -23.29 14.39
N ARG A 8 8.53 -23.31 14.96
CA ARG A 8 7.60 -22.16 14.90
C ARG A 8 8.18 -20.91 15.55
N ASN A 9 8.91 -21.05 16.67
CA ASN A 9 9.54 -19.92 17.36
C ASN A 9 10.71 -19.33 16.56
N LYS A 10 11.45 -20.15 15.80
CA LYS A 10 12.55 -19.68 14.94
C LYS A 10 12.07 -19.09 13.61
N LEU A 11 10.99 -19.63 13.05
CA LEU A 11 10.47 -19.23 11.73
C LEU A 11 9.37 -18.16 11.78
N ARG A 12 8.78 -17.87 12.95
CA ARG A 12 7.76 -16.82 13.04
C ARG A 12 8.37 -15.46 12.73
N LEU A 13 7.57 -14.61 12.10
CA LEU A 13 7.88 -13.18 12.01
C LEU A 13 7.93 -12.59 13.42
N LEU A 14 8.89 -11.70 13.67
CA LEU A 14 9.03 -10.98 14.94
C LEU A 14 7.95 -9.88 15.10
N THR A 15 7.17 -9.63 14.05
CA THR A 15 6.09 -8.64 14.04
C THR A 15 4.72 -9.31 14.08
N HIS A 16 3.68 -8.52 14.32
CA HIS A 16 2.31 -8.99 14.29
C HIS A 16 1.87 -9.37 12.86
N PRO A 17 0.98 -10.37 12.72
CA PRO A 17 0.37 -10.68 11.44
C PRO A 17 -0.41 -9.47 10.93
N LEU A 18 -0.27 -9.17 9.65
CA LEU A 18 -1.03 -8.12 9.00
C LEU A 18 -2.37 -8.70 8.55
N VAL A 19 -3.47 -8.04 8.92
CA VAL A 19 -4.81 -8.34 8.43
C VAL A 19 -5.34 -7.11 7.72
N THR A 20 -5.74 -7.26 6.47
CA THR A 20 -6.34 -6.19 5.66
C THR A 20 -7.75 -6.60 5.26
N LYS A 21 -8.69 -5.65 5.35
CA LYS A 21 -10.07 -5.83 4.91
C LYS A 21 -10.43 -4.67 4.00
N MET A 22 -10.87 -4.98 2.79
CA MET A 22 -11.45 -3.98 1.89
C MET A 22 -12.89 -3.73 2.32
N ILE A 23 -13.19 -2.49 2.69
CA ILE A 23 -14.53 -2.04 3.09
C ILE A 23 -15.19 -1.28 1.94
N LYS A 24 -16.53 -1.37 1.83
CA LYS A 24 -17.28 -0.65 0.79
C LYS A 24 -17.67 0.77 1.22
N ASN A 25 -17.89 0.98 2.50
CA ASN A 25 -18.40 2.23 3.05
C ASN A 25 -17.58 2.66 4.28
N GLU A 26 -17.41 3.97 4.47
CA GLU A 26 -16.73 4.53 5.64
C GLU A 26 -17.38 4.13 6.97
N LYS A 27 -18.68 3.81 6.97
CA LYS A 27 -19.39 3.33 8.17
C LYS A 27 -18.89 1.99 8.71
N GLU A 28 -18.15 1.22 7.91
CA GLU A 28 -17.54 -0.05 8.32
C GLU A 28 -16.16 0.15 8.96
N ILE A 29 -15.65 1.40 9.01
CA ILE A 29 -14.39 1.72 9.68
C ILE A 29 -14.57 1.50 11.19
N LEU A 30 -13.62 0.77 11.79
CA LEU A 30 -13.59 0.54 13.23
C LEU A 30 -13.37 1.87 13.96
N ILE A 31 -14.03 2.06 15.10
CA ILE A 31 -13.96 3.30 15.90
C ILE A 31 -12.53 3.61 16.33
N ASP A 32 -11.75 2.58 16.66
CA ASP A 32 -10.35 2.71 17.10
C ASP A 32 -9.34 2.76 15.92
N ALA A 33 -9.82 2.79 14.67
CA ALA A 33 -8.94 2.87 13.51
C ALA A 33 -8.43 4.30 13.31
N ILE A 34 -7.11 4.43 13.20
CA ILE A 34 -6.46 5.71 12.88
C ILE A 34 -6.73 6.02 11.40
N ARG A 35 -7.37 7.15 11.13
CA ARG A 35 -7.51 7.75 9.80
C ARG A 35 -6.36 8.71 9.59
N THR A 36 -5.48 8.39 8.64
CA THR A 36 -4.18 9.07 8.54
C THR A 36 -4.33 10.57 8.28
N LEU A 37 -5.12 10.99 7.29
CA LEU A 37 -5.28 12.41 7.00
C LEU A 37 -6.08 13.14 8.07
N LYS A 38 -7.15 12.51 8.59
CA LYS A 38 -8.06 13.14 9.57
C LYS A 38 -7.43 13.26 10.96
N ASP A 39 -6.73 12.24 11.42
CA ASP A 39 -6.24 12.15 12.80
C ASP A 39 -4.78 12.58 12.92
N LEU A 40 -3.95 12.33 11.90
CA LEU A 40 -2.51 12.67 11.92
C LEU A 40 -2.19 13.95 11.13
N GLY A 41 -3.11 14.40 10.26
CA GLY A 41 -2.94 15.62 9.46
C GLY A 41 -2.02 15.47 8.24
N TYR A 42 -1.60 14.25 7.91
CA TYR A 42 -0.76 13.98 6.76
C TYR A 42 -1.14 12.66 6.06
N HIS A 43 -0.83 12.58 4.77
CA HIS A 43 -1.05 11.37 3.99
C HIS A 43 0.03 10.34 4.24
N LEU A 44 -0.33 9.07 4.07
CA LEU A 44 0.59 7.95 4.15
C LEU A 44 0.46 7.08 2.91
N ASP A 45 1.56 6.45 2.53
CA ASP A 45 1.50 5.39 1.54
C ASP A 45 1.00 4.08 2.20
N ASN A 46 0.54 3.14 1.37
CA ASN A 46 0.01 1.87 1.87
C ASN A 46 1.07 1.05 2.64
N TYR A 47 2.35 1.14 2.26
CA TYR A 47 3.41 0.36 2.87
C TYR A 47 3.77 0.88 4.27
N GLN A 48 3.76 2.19 4.46
CA GLN A 48 3.92 2.87 5.73
C GLN A 48 2.77 2.51 6.67
N ALA A 49 1.52 2.52 6.18
CA ALA A 49 0.37 2.07 6.96
C ALA A 49 0.46 0.59 7.35
N PHE A 50 0.90 -0.29 6.44
CA PHE A 50 1.14 -1.70 6.77
C PHE A 50 2.26 -1.89 7.79
N SER A 51 3.33 -1.10 7.69
CA SER A 51 4.43 -1.11 8.66
C SER A 51 3.94 -0.68 10.06
N MET A 52 3.14 0.38 10.13
CA MET A 52 2.53 0.84 11.39
C MET A 52 1.60 -0.21 11.99
N SER A 53 0.80 -0.88 11.16
CA SER A 53 -0.09 -1.94 11.65
C SER A 53 0.68 -3.14 12.20
N ARG A 54 1.73 -3.60 11.49
CA ARG A 54 2.55 -4.74 11.91
C ARG A 54 3.43 -4.48 13.13
N SER A 55 4.11 -3.33 13.14
CA SER A 55 5.12 -3.00 14.17
C SER A 55 4.49 -2.31 15.37
N GLY A 56 3.52 -1.42 15.15
CA GLY A 56 2.88 -0.62 16.17
C GLY A 56 1.56 -1.17 16.71
N GLN A 57 1.10 -2.33 16.20
CA GLN A 57 -0.21 -2.92 16.53
C GLN A 57 -1.38 -1.94 16.35
N LYS A 58 -1.26 -1.02 15.38
CA LYS A 58 -2.31 -0.03 15.11
C LYS A 58 -3.29 -0.55 14.08
N ILE A 59 -4.56 -0.25 14.30
CA ILE A 59 -5.60 -0.38 13.28
C ILE A 59 -5.54 0.91 12.47
N VAL A 60 -5.27 0.81 11.17
CA VAL A 60 -5.17 1.97 10.29
C VAL A 60 -6.25 1.82 9.22
N ALA A 61 -7.07 2.85 9.07
CA ALA A 61 -8.04 2.96 7.99
C ALA A 61 -7.53 3.99 6.98
N MET A 62 -7.49 3.58 5.71
CA MET A 62 -7.10 4.46 4.61
C MET A 62 -8.23 4.51 3.58
N THR A 63 -8.79 5.69 3.36
CA THR A 63 -9.65 5.96 2.21
C THR A 63 -8.82 6.41 1.01
N LYS A 64 -9.47 6.65 -0.15
CA LYS A 64 -8.74 7.07 -1.36
C LYS A 64 -8.04 8.41 -1.17
N GLU A 65 -8.63 9.28 -0.35
CA GLU A 65 -8.10 10.59 -0.01
C GLU A 65 -6.91 10.49 0.95
N ASP A 66 -6.86 9.43 1.78
CA ASP A 66 -5.77 9.19 2.73
C ASP A 66 -4.49 8.67 2.05
N ILE A 67 -4.64 7.91 0.96
CA ILE A 67 -3.54 7.21 0.28
C ILE A 67 -2.76 8.17 -0.62
N TRP A 68 -1.49 8.37 -0.30
CA TRP A 68 -0.55 9.06 -1.18
C TRP A 68 0.44 8.07 -1.77
N CYS A 69 0.04 7.45 -2.89
CA CYS A 69 0.93 6.60 -3.67
C CYS A 69 1.29 7.31 -4.97
N MET A 70 2.57 7.67 -5.14
CA MET A 70 3.06 8.35 -6.35
C MET A 70 3.21 7.40 -7.55
N VAL A 71 3.31 6.08 -7.29
CA VAL A 71 3.59 5.03 -8.29
C VAL A 71 2.58 5.00 -9.46
N PRO A 72 1.25 5.06 -9.26
CA PRO A 72 0.32 5.09 -10.40
C PRO A 72 0.48 6.34 -11.28
N PHE A 73 0.83 7.49 -10.71
CA PHE A 73 1.03 8.72 -11.48
C PHE A 73 2.34 8.70 -12.28
N THR A 74 3.43 8.20 -11.68
CA THR A 74 4.73 8.14 -12.34
C THR A 74 4.77 7.11 -13.46
N LEU A 75 4.16 5.92 -13.26
CA LEU A 75 4.10 4.89 -14.30
C LEU A 75 3.25 5.32 -15.51
N ALA A 76 2.11 5.96 -15.28
CA ALA A 76 1.28 6.48 -16.37
C ALA A 76 2.03 7.56 -17.17
N SER A 77 2.75 8.45 -16.48
CA SER A 77 3.55 9.50 -17.14
C SER A 77 4.70 8.93 -17.97
N ILE A 78 5.41 7.92 -17.46
CA ILE A 78 6.49 7.23 -18.20
C ILE A 78 5.94 6.53 -19.44
N PHE A 79 4.80 5.86 -19.32
CA PHE A 79 4.15 5.21 -20.47
C PHE A 79 3.76 6.22 -21.55
N VAL A 80 3.17 7.36 -21.17
CA VAL A 80 2.84 8.44 -22.12
C VAL A 80 4.11 9.02 -22.77
N LEU A 81 5.19 9.21 -21.99
CA LEU A 81 6.45 9.72 -22.53
C LEU A 81 7.05 8.74 -23.55
N LEU A 82 7.07 7.45 -23.25
CA LEU A 82 7.49 6.38 -24.15
C LEU A 82 6.62 6.36 -25.42
N LEU A 83 5.32 6.50 -25.28
CA LEU A 83 4.40 6.52 -26.42
C LEU A 83 4.66 7.75 -27.31
N VAL A 84 4.79 8.94 -26.73
CA VAL A 84 5.05 10.18 -27.49
C VAL A 84 6.44 10.19 -28.14
N THR A 85 7.45 9.58 -27.52
CA THR A 85 8.83 9.56 -28.07
C THR A 85 9.04 8.44 -29.09
N TYR A 86 8.45 7.26 -28.91
CA TYR A 86 8.68 6.11 -29.80
C TYR A 86 7.64 5.96 -30.91
N LEU A 87 6.40 6.46 -30.74
CA LEU A 87 5.39 6.44 -31.80
C LEU A 87 5.85 7.18 -33.08
N PRO A 88 6.47 8.38 -33.03
CA PRO A 88 6.96 9.04 -34.25
C PRO A 88 8.10 8.25 -34.90
N PHE A 89 8.98 7.61 -34.12
CA PHE A 89 10.07 6.78 -34.65
C PHE A 89 9.56 5.56 -35.42
N ILE A 90 8.48 4.92 -34.94
CA ILE A 90 7.84 3.79 -35.63
C ILE A 90 7.18 4.26 -36.93
N THR A 91 6.51 5.41 -36.93
CA THR A 91 5.84 5.92 -38.14
C THR A 91 6.81 6.36 -39.25
N THR A 92 8.01 6.79 -38.90
CA THR A 92 9.03 7.21 -39.89
C THR A 92 9.78 6.02 -40.54
N PHE A 93 9.84 4.86 -39.88
CA PHE A 93 10.52 3.66 -40.40
C PHE A 93 9.59 2.70 -41.16
N LEU A 94 8.27 2.90 -41.10
CA LEU A 94 7.26 2.07 -41.75
C LEU A 94 6.74 2.65 -43.08
N PHE A 95 7.37 3.72 -43.58
CA PHE A 95 7.11 4.34 -44.89
C PHE A 95 8.39 4.43 -45.70
#